data_AF-E1BGH1-F1
#
_entry.id   AF-E1BGH1-F1
#
_cell.length_a   1.000
_cell.length_b   1.000
_cell.length_c   1.000
_cell.angle_alpha   90.00
_cell.angle_beta   90.00
_cell.angle_gamma   90.00
#
_symmetry.space_group_name_H-M   'P 1'
#
loop_
_entity.id
_entity.type
_entity.pdbx_description
1 polymer ?
#
loop_
_entity_poly.entity_id
_entity_poly.type
_entity_poly.pdbx_seq_one_letter_code
_entity_poly.pdbx_strand_id
1 'polypeptide(L)'
;MCSYESSFQPAQFLLLVGVPLASAVLLVQCLRWRCPRRLLGSCWKLESQEEPAPPPTPLPEDESSRAGLPATLQEVATFYQELHTPTQGQTVIRQLMHKLLVFSAREVDHRGGCLMLQDTGISLLIPPGAVSMGRQERVSLTLVWDLTDAPSLSRAQGLVSPVVACGPHGASFLKPCTLTFKHCAQQPSQARAYSSNTALLDTKAWKPLGRPGDHTSRDECRIHLSHFSLYTCVLEAPVGREARKWLQLALFCSPLAPGQSHLQLRVYFLNNTPCALQWAVTNEQPHGGRLRGPCQLFDFTGARGDQCLKLKYISEGWENVDDSSCQLVPHLHIWHGKCPFRSFCFRRKAAKDNEDCSALTNEIIVTMHTFQDGLETKYMEILRFQASEEESWTAPPPVTQPPACNRLPPELFEQLQMLLEPNSITGNDWRRLASHLGLCGMKIRFMSCQRSPAAAILELFEEQNGSLQELHYLMTLMERLDCASVIQNYLNGTQSGSPPRLRAGAQENQGLELDEKL
;
A
#
# COMPACT_ATOMS: atom_id res chain seq x y z
N MET A 1 75.48 -42.75 15.05
CA MET A 1 75.68 -42.28 13.66
C MET A 1 74.32 -42.34 12.99
N CYS A 2 73.67 -41.30 12.49
CA CYS A 2 73.96 -39.87 12.31
C CYS A 2 72.60 -39.15 12.14
N SER A 3 72.56 -37.88 12.56
CA SER A 3 71.80 -36.74 12.03
C SER A 3 70.27 -36.83 11.84
N TYR A 4 69.53 -36.12 12.70
CA TYR A 4 68.17 -35.63 12.42
C TYR A 4 68.29 -34.31 11.64
N GLU A 5 67.93 -34.31 10.36
CA GLU A 5 67.80 -33.09 9.56
C GLU A 5 66.34 -32.65 9.48
N SER A 6 66.14 -31.37 9.77
CA SER A 6 64.87 -30.66 9.80
C SER A 6 64.34 -30.34 8.40
N SER A 7 63.08 -30.66 8.12
CA SER A 7 62.33 -30.06 7.00
C SER A 7 61.12 -29.30 7.55
N PHE A 8 61.24 -27.97 7.65
CA PHE A 8 60.15 -27.04 7.93
C PHE A 8 59.22 -26.95 6.70
N GLN A 9 57.92 -27.23 6.87
CA GLN A 9 56.91 -27.03 5.82
C GLN A 9 56.25 -25.64 5.95
N PRO A 10 56.14 -24.86 4.85
CA PRO A 10 55.66 -23.47 4.85
C PRO A 10 54.15 -23.31 5.10
N ALA A 11 53.37 -24.40 5.17
CA ALA A 11 51.92 -24.36 5.36
C ALA A 11 51.50 -24.02 6.80
N GLN A 12 52.32 -24.30 7.81
CA GLN A 12 51.98 -24.01 9.21
C GLN A 12 52.19 -22.53 9.59
N PHE A 13 53.04 -21.80 8.88
CA PHE A 13 53.29 -20.37 9.13
C PHE A 13 52.12 -19.47 8.68
N LEU A 14 51.44 -19.85 7.59
CA LEU A 14 50.26 -19.14 7.07
C LEU A 14 49.04 -19.25 8.01
N LEU A 15 48.89 -20.38 8.70
CA LEU A 15 47.76 -20.62 9.61
C LEU A 15 47.98 -20.04 11.02
N LEU A 16 49.21 -20.06 11.56
CA LEU A 16 49.46 -19.55 12.93
C LEU A 16 49.68 -18.03 13.01
N VAL A 17 50.17 -17.39 11.94
CA VAL A 17 50.53 -15.95 11.98
C VAL A 17 49.64 -15.11 11.06
N GLY A 18 49.22 -15.66 9.91
CA GLY A 18 48.43 -14.91 8.91
C GLY A 18 46.98 -14.63 9.34
N VAL A 19 46.32 -15.61 9.96
CA VAL A 19 44.92 -15.50 10.40
C VAL A 19 44.73 -14.49 11.56
N PRO A 20 45.56 -14.47 12.64
CA PRO A 20 45.38 -13.49 13.70
C PRO A 20 45.73 -12.04 13.28
N LEU A 21 46.70 -11.84 12.36
CA LEU A 21 47.03 -10.51 11.84
C LEU A 21 45.92 -9.92 10.96
N ALA A 22 45.33 -10.73 10.07
CA ALA A 22 44.17 -10.30 9.27
C ALA A 22 42.95 -9.96 10.15
N SER A 23 42.75 -10.72 11.23
CA SER A 23 41.67 -10.49 12.20
C SER A 23 41.87 -9.18 12.99
N ALA A 24 43.11 -8.87 13.36
CA ALA A 24 43.44 -7.63 14.08
C ALA A 24 43.28 -6.38 13.17
N VAL A 25 43.65 -6.47 11.89
CA VAL A 25 43.48 -5.37 10.94
C VAL A 25 42.01 -5.06 10.68
N LEU A 26 41.17 -6.09 10.55
CA LEU A 26 39.71 -5.93 10.42
C LEU A 26 39.08 -5.28 11.65
N LEU A 27 39.51 -5.65 12.87
CA LEU A 27 39.03 -5.02 14.10
C LEU A 27 39.47 -3.55 14.23
N VAL A 28 40.70 -3.21 13.84
CA VAL A 28 41.18 -1.81 13.82
C VAL A 28 40.45 -0.97 12.77
N GLN A 29 40.11 -1.55 11.61
CA GLN A 29 39.30 -0.87 10.59
C GLN A 29 37.84 -0.70 11.01
N CYS A 30 37.25 -1.67 11.72
CA CYS A 30 35.90 -1.55 12.28
C CYS A 30 35.82 -0.52 13.43
N LEU A 31 36.89 -0.37 14.23
CA LEU A 31 36.98 0.65 15.27
C LEU A 31 37.20 2.06 14.70
N ARG A 32 37.88 2.18 13.54
CA ARG A 32 38.04 3.46 12.82
C ARG A 32 36.77 3.93 12.10
N TRP A 33 35.83 3.03 11.77
CA TRP A 33 34.58 3.38 11.09
C TRP A 33 33.43 3.78 12.04
N ARG A 34 33.54 3.50 13.34
CA ARG A 34 32.46 3.74 14.32
C ARG A 34 32.55 5.05 15.12
N CYS A 35 33.50 5.94 14.81
CA CYS A 35 33.60 7.25 15.47
C CYS A 35 33.88 8.39 14.48
N PRO A 36 32.86 9.14 14.05
CA PRO A 36 33.08 10.54 13.68
C PRO A 36 32.11 11.42 14.48
N ARG A 37 32.54 11.87 15.66
CA ARG A 37 32.20 13.16 16.29
C ARG A 37 32.64 13.18 17.75
N ARG A 38 33.14 14.35 18.17
CA ARG A 38 33.75 14.74 19.48
C ARG A 38 35.27 14.51 19.46
N LEU A 39 36.16 15.50 19.51
CA LEU A 39 36.13 16.90 19.97
C LEU A 39 37.31 17.70 19.39
N LEU A 40 37.07 18.95 18.98
CA LEU A 40 37.88 20.17 19.26
C LEU A 40 37.10 21.34 18.64
N GLY A 41 36.74 22.45 19.29
CA GLY A 41 37.32 23.08 20.48
C GLY A 41 37.96 24.42 20.10
N SER A 42 37.11 25.45 19.94
CA SER A 42 37.35 26.90 20.07
C SER A 42 38.33 27.68 19.17
N CYS A 43 37.96 28.97 18.98
CA CYS A 43 38.65 30.11 18.34
C CYS A 43 38.59 30.13 16.80
N TRP A 44 37.89 31.06 16.14
CA TRP A 44 37.99 32.52 16.32
C TRP A 44 36.66 33.27 16.20
N LYS A 45 36.60 34.34 17.00
CA LYS A 45 35.65 35.45 16.96
C LYS A 45 36.18 36.43 15.90
N LEU A 46 35.35 36.85 14.95
CA LEU A 46 35.54 38.13 14.28
C LEU A 46 34.18 38.80 14.11
N GLU A 47 34.04 39.91 14.82
CA GLU A 47 32.92 40.84 14.79
C GLU A 47 32.83 41.51 13.42
N SER A 48 31.61 41.67 12.91
CA SER A 48 31.28 42.75 11.97
C SER A 48 29.77 43.03 11.99
N GLN A 49 29.42 44.00 12.84
CA GLN A 49 28.48 45.11 12.62
C GLN A 49 27.05 44.84 12.11
N GLU A 50 26.10 45.06 13.03
CA GLU A 50 24.70 45.42 12.79
C GLU A 50 24.55 46.92 12.46
N GLU A 51 23.69 47.26 11.50
CA GLU A 51 22.84 48.46 11.52
C GLU A 51 21.50 48.19 10.77
N PRO A 52 20.42 48.94 11.06
CA PRO A 52 19.06 48.38 11.17
C PRO A 52 18.14 48.73 9.98
N ALA A 53 17.10 47.90 9.76
CA ALA A 53 15.99 48.20 8.84
C ALA A 53 14.63 48.14 9.59
N PRO A 54 13.63 48.93 9.16
CA PRO A 54 12.54 49.45 10.02
C PRO A 54 11.43 48.42 10.32
N PRO A 55 10.55 48.69 11.31
CA PRO A 55 9.51 47.76 11.72
C PRO A 55 8.43 47.63 10.64
N PRO A 56 7.87 46.43 10.39
CA PRO A 56 6.77 46.28 9.45
C PRO A 56 5.46 46.80 10.06
N THR A 57 4.80 47.67 9.29
CA THR A 57 3.43 48.15 9.49
C THR A 57 2.44 46.99 9.35
N PRO A 58 1.37 46.90 10.16
CA PRO A 58 0.41 45.81 10.07
C PRO A 58 -0.56 46.04 8.90
N LEU A 59 -0.79 44.98 8.12
CA LEU A 59 -1.85 44.90 7.09
C LEU A 59 -2.77 43.72 7.42
N PRO A 60 -4.02 43.78 6.92
CA PRO A 60 -5.23 43.53 7.71
C PRO A 60 -5.55 42.05 7.88
N GLU A 61 -6.35 41.77 8.91
CA GLU A 61 -7.02 40.51 9.18
C GLU A 61 -7.77 40.04 7.92
N ASP A 62 -7.25 39.02 7.25
CA ASP A 62 -7.97 38.26 6.23
C ASP A 62 -8.51 36.99 6.87
N GLU A 63 -9.83 36.85 6.80
CA GLU A 63 -10.57 35.79 7.43
C GLU A 63 -10.27 34.43 6.79
N SER A 64 -9.96 33.47 7.67
CA SER A 64 -10.29 32.05 7.50
C SER A 64 -9.54 31.24 6.42
N SER A 65 -8.23 31.08 6.60
CA SER A 65 -7.56 29.84 6.18
C SER A 65 -8.12 28.67 7.01
N ARG A 66 -9.00 27.85 6.42
CA ARG A 66 -9.31 26.51 6.94
C ARG A 66 -8.03 25.67 6.86
N ALA A 67 -7.24 25.71 7.93
CA ALA A 67 -6.22 24.70 8.20
C ALA A 67 -6.92 23.35 8.24
N GLY A 68 -6.46 22.40 7.42
CA GLY A 68 -6.98 21.04 7.46
C GLY A 68 -6.66 20.44 8.82
N LEU A 69 -7.71 20.18 9.57
CA LEU A 69 -7.66 19.38 10.77
C LEU A 69 -7.90 17.92 10.35
N PRO A 70 -7.34 16.94 11.07
CA PRO A 70 -7.74 15.54 10.91
C PRO A 70 -9.26 15.43 11.01
N ALA A 71 -9.87 14.47 10.27
CA ALA A 71 -11.32 14.35 10.10
C ALA A 71 -12.07 14.83 11.34
N THR A 72 -12.86 15.89 11.18
CA THR A 72 -13.49 16.54 12.32
C THR A 72 -14.32 15.51 13.09
N LEU A 73 -14.43 15.64 14.42
CA LEU A 73 -15.34 14.78 15.22
C LEU A 73 -16.75 14.72 14.59
N GLN A 74 -17.12 15.81 13.91
CA GLN A 74 -18.34 15.93 13.11
C GLN A 74 -18.35 15.00 11.89
N GLU A 75 -17.30 14.94 11.07
CA GLU A 75 -17.19 14.01 9.94
C GLU A 75 -17.31 12.55 10.38
N VAL A 76 -16.61 12.19 11.45
CA VAL A 76 -16.67 10.83 12.02
C VAL A 76 -18.09 10.53 12.51
N ALA A 77 -18.74 11.48 13.20
CA ALA A 77 -20.12 11.33 13.64
C ALA A 77 -21.09 11.18 12.45
N THR A 78 -20.94 11.98 11.39
CA THR A 78 -21.77 11.87 10.17
C THR A 78 -21.55 10.55 9.47
N PHE A 79 -20.32 10.04 9.41
CA PHE A 79 -20.04 8.74 8.84
C PHE A 79 -20.72 7.61 9.64
N TYR A 80 -20.64 7.64 10.97
CA TYR A 80 -21.37 6.66 11.77
C TYR A 80 -22.88 6.79 11.60
N GLN A 81 -23.42 8.00 11.44
CA GLN A 81 -24.82 8.17 11.09
C GLN A 81 -25.14 7.48 9.75
N GLU A 82 -24.36 7.72 8.70
CA GLU A 82 -24.52 7.06 7.40
C GLU A 82 -24.39 5.53 7.50
N LEU A 83 -23.41 5.02 8.25
CA LEU A 83 -23.20 3.58 8.47
C LEU A 83 -24.40 2.91 9.16
N HIS A 84 -25.16 3.67 9.96
CA HIS A 84 -26.39 3.20 10.60
C HIS A 84 -27.65 3.44 9.75
N THR A 85 -27.57 4.17 8.62
CA THR A 85 -28.70 4.33 7.70
C THR A 85 -28.85 3.11 6.78
N PRO A 86 -30.04 2.51 6.67
CA PRO A 86 -30.25 1.32 5.83
C PRO A 86 -30.00 1.64 4.35
N THR A 87 -29.12 0.87 3.70
CA THR A 87 -28.73 1.12 2.30
C THR A 87 -29.63 0.41 1.29
N GLN A 88 -30.74 -0.19 1.73
CA GLN A 88 -31.69 -0.94 0.89
C GLN A 88 -31.04 -2.00 -0.03
N GLY A 89 -29.90 -2.56 0.38
CA GLY A 89 -29.14 -3.57 -0.38
C GLY A 89 -28.14 -3.00 -1.38
N GLN A 90 -27.99 -1.68 -1.47
CA GLN A 90 -26.92 -1.04 -2.23
C GLN A 90 -25.62 -1.00 -1.41
N THR A 91 -24.49 -1.09 -2.11
CA THR A 91 -23.16 -0.86 -1.55
C THR A 91 -22.79 0.61 -1.69
N VAL A 92 -22.36 1.23 -0.60
CA VAL A 92 -21.91 2.61 -0.56
C VAL A 92 -20.39 2.63 -0.41
N ILE A 93 -19.73 3.45 -1.23
CA ILE A 93 -18.29 3.71 -1.11
C ILE A 93 -18.12 5.08 -0.43
N ARG A 94 -17.33 5.11 0.64
CA ARG A 94 -17.00 6.33 1.39
C ARG A 94 -15.53 6.40 1.71
N GLN A 95 -14.99 7.60 1.62
CA GLN A 95 -13.65 7.90 2.10
C GLN A 95 -13.76 8.58 3.46
N LEU A 96 -13.05 8.07 4.46
CA LEU A 96 -13.01 8.65 5.81
C LEU A 96 -11.60 8.60 6.37
N MET A 97 -11.12 9.72 6.90
CA MET A 97 -9.79 9.91 7.48
C MET A 97 -8.60 9.68 6.55
N HIS A 98 -8.78 9.15 5.33
CA HIS A 98 -7.81 8.61 4.33
C HIS A 98 -8.12 7.17 3.91
N LYS A 99 -9.09 6.53 4.57
CA LYS A 99 -9.46 5.13 4.35
C LYS A 99 -10.63 5.05 3.40
N LEU A 100 -10.53 4.14 2.45
CA LEU A 100 -11.61 3.82 1.56
C LEU A 100 -12.41 2.63 2.10
N LEU A 101 -13.68 2.88 2.37
CA LEU A 101 -14.61 1.96 3.02
C LEU A 101 -15.76 1.65 2.06
N VAL A 102 -16.06 0.37 1.87
CA VAL A 102 -17.23 -0.08 1.13
C VAL A 102 -18.17 -0.75 2.11
N PHE A 103 -19.38 -0.23 2.28
CA PHE A 103 -20.30 -0.78 3.27
C PHE A 103 -21.73 -0.96 2.76
N SER A 104 -22.46 -1.80 3.47
CA SER A 104 -23.91 -1.95 3.36
C SER A 104 -24.48 -2.06 4.77
N ALA A 105 -25.63 -1.46 4.99
CA ALA A 105 -26.31 -1.47 6.28
C ALA A 105 -27.78 -1.84 6.12
N ARG A 106 -28.32 -2.52 7.13
CA ARG A 106 -29.67 -3.07 7.11
C ARG A 106 -30.26 -3.15 8.51
N GLU A 107 -31.56 -2.94 8.62
CA GLU A 107 -32.33 -3.28 9.83
C GLU A 107 -32.79 -4.73 9.77
N VAL A 108 -32.53 -5.47 10.86
CA VAL A 108 -32.79 -6.90 10.96
C VAL A 108 -33.67 -7.18 12.18
N ASP A 109 -34.73 -7.94 11.97
CA ASP A 109 -35.67 -8.39 13.00
C ASP A 109 -35.44 -9.87 13.34
N HIS A 110 -36.38 -10.46 14.09
CA HIS A 110 -36.33 -11.86 14.48
C HIS A 110 -36.35 -12.86 13.31
N ARG A 111 -36.72 -12.44 12.09
CA ARG A 111 -36.67 -13.29 10.89
C ARG A 111 -35.24 -13.44 10.37
N GLY A 112 -34.30 -12.66 10.91
CA GLY A 112 -32.92 -12.64 10.46
C GLY A 112 -32.74 -11.81 9.19
N GLY A 113 -31.58 -11.94 8.56
CA GLY A 113 -31.23 -11.13 7.41
C GLY A 113 -29.92 -11.56 6.76
N CYS A 114 -29.70 -11.09 5.54
CA CYS A 114 -28.44 -11.26 4.85
C CYS A 114 -27.99 -9.89 4.32
N LEU A 115 -26.73 -9.57 4.54
CA LEU A 115 -26.03 -8.42 3.97
C LEU A 115 -24.98 -8.97 3.01
N MET A 116 -24.86 -8.35 1.84
CA MET A 116 -23.88 -8.73 0.82
C MET A 116 -23.27 -7.46 0.24
N LEU A 117 -21.95 -7.46 0.11
CA LEU A 117 -21.25 -6.42 -0.64
C LEU A 117 -21.13 -6.89 -2.10
N GLN A 118 -21.90 -6.28 -2.99
CA GLN A 118 -21.99 -6.64 -4.42
C GLN A 118 -20.60 -6.73 -5.05
N ASP A 119 -20.38 -7.76 -5.87
CA ASP A 119 -19.13 -8.03 -6.62
C ASP A 119 -17.84 -8.21 -5.79
N THR A 120 -17.91 -8.23 -4.46
CA THR A 120 -16.74 -8.43 -3.59
C THR A 120 -16.58 -9.87 -3.07
N GLY A 121 -17.66 -10.66 -3.07
CA GLY A 121 -17.69 -12.00 -2.48
C GLY A 121 -17.74 -12.01 -0.94
N ILE A 122 -18.22 -10.93 -0.32
CA ILE A 122 -18.34 -10.78 1.15
C ILE A 122 -19.82 -10.75 1.53
N SER A 123 -20.20 -11.59 2.51
CA SER A 123 -21.57 -11.66 3.01
C SER A 123 -21.64 -11.94 4.51
N LEU A 124 -22.70 -11.44 5.14
CA LEU A 124 -23.03 -11.65 6.55
C LEU A 124 -24.45 -12.20 6.65
N LEU A 125 -24.58 -13.41 7.15
CA LEU A 125 -25.85 -14.07 7.41
C LEU A 125 -26.20 -14.00 8.90
N ILE A 126 -27.35 -13.41 9.19
CA ILE A 126 -27.95 -13.37 10.52
C ILE A 126 -29.13 -14.35 10.51
N PRO A 127 -29.03 -15.50 11.21
CA PRO A 127 -30.05 -16.53 11.12
C PRO A 127 -31.37 -16.12 11.82
N PRO A 128 -32.51 -16.74 11.47
CA PRO A 128 -33.77 -16.51 12.16
C PRO A 128 -33.69 -16.82 13.66
N GLY A 129 -34.20 -15.91 14.47
CA GLY A 129 -34.14 -15.95 15.94
C GLY A 129 -32.80 -15.52 16.55
N ALA A 130 -31.87 -14.98 15.75
CA ALA A 130 -30.66 -14.32 16.26
C ALA A 130 -31.02 -13.01 17.00
N VAL A 131 -32.06 -12.31 16.55
CA VAL A 131 -32.66 -11.15 17.19
C VAL A 131 -33.96 -11.57 17.89
N SER A 132 -34.25 -11.03 19.08
CA SER A 132 -35.47 -11.32 19.82
C SER A 132 -36.72 -10.79 19.11
N MET A 133 -37.86 -11.49 19.26
CA MET A 133 -39.15 -11.00 18.73
C MET A 133 -39.48 -9.61 19.28
N GLY A 134 -40.00 -8.73 18.42
CA GLY A 134 -40.32 -7.34 18.76
C GLY A 134 -39.12 -6.39 18.82
N ARG A 135 -37.88 -6.89 18.63
CA ARG A 135 -36.67 -6.08 18.55
C ARG A 135 -36.20 -5.96 17.10
N GLN A 136 -35.65 -4.81 16.75
CA GLN A 136 -34.94 -4.56 15.50
C GLN A 136 -33.53 -4.10 15.82
N GLU A 137 -32.55 -4.70 15.14
CA GLU A 137 -31.14 -4.35 15.24
C GLU A 137 -30.65 -3.77 13.93
N ARG A 138 -29.94 -2.64 14.01
CA ARG A 138 -29.21 -2.08 12.87
C ARG A 138 -27.88 -2.77 12.77
N VAL A 139 -27.60 -3.34 11.61
CA VAL A 139 -26.35 -4.07 11.35
C VAL A 139 -25.69 -3.52 10.10
N SER A 140 -24.36 -3.51 10.09
CA SER A 140 -23.57 -3.07 8.95
C SER A 140 -22.45 -4.06 8.64
N LEU A 141 -22.12 -4.14 7.36
CA LEU A 141 -21.02 -4.95 6.82
C LEU A 141 -20.12 -4.03 6.02
N THR A 142 -18.84 -3.96 6.38
CA THR A 142 -17.87 -3.02 5.80
C THR A 142 -16.63 -3.76 5.33
N LEU A 143 -16.21 -3.51 4.09
CA LEU A 143 -14.91 -3.86 3.54
C LEU A 143 -13.97 -2.66 3.72
N VAL A 144 -12.80 -2.91 4.30
CA VAL A 144 -11.73 -1.92 4.46
C VAL A 144 -10.66 -2.20 3.42
N TRP A 145 -10.45 -1.26 2.51
CA TRP A 145 -9.38 -1.39 1.50
C TRP A 145 -8.03 -0.87 2.00
N ASP A 146 -8.00 -0.06 3.06
CA ASP A 146 -6.75 0.38 3.68
C ASP A 146 -6.03 -0.78 4.40
N LEU A 147 -4.83 -1.11 3.90
CA LEU A 147 -3.98 -2.17 4.43
C LEU A 147 -3.34 -1.81 5.78
N THR A 148 -3.37 -0.54 6.22
CA THR A 148 -2.91 -0.18 7.57
C THR A 148 -3.78 -0.78 8.67
N ASP A 149 -5.04 -1.12 8.37
CA ASP A 149 -5.92 -1.84 9.29
C ASP A 149 -5.69 -3.35 9.26
N ALA A 150 -4.88 -3.89 8.34
CA ALA A 150 -4.49 -5.29 8.32
C ALA A 150 -3.49 -5.62 9.45
N PRO A 151 -3.38 -6.89 9.87
CA PRO A 151 -2.38 -7.30 10.86
C PRO A 151 -0.96 -7.02 10.37
N SER A 152 -0.05 -6.66 11.28
CA SER A 152 1.37 -6.56 10.96
C SER A 152 1.93 -7.95 10.61
N LEU A 153 2.42 -8.10 9.39
CA LEU A 153 2.87 -9.39 8.86
C LEU A 153 4.40 -9.48 8.83
N SER A 154 4.92 -10.63 9.22
CA SER A 154 6.32 -10.98 8.95
C SER A 154 6.53 -11.30 7.45
N ARG A 155 7.78 -11.48 7.03
CA ARG A 155 8.11 -11.92 5.66
C ARG A 155 7.55 -13.31 5.31
N ALA A 156 7.36 -14.18 6.31
CA ALA A 156 6.82 -15.52 6.11
C ALA A 156 5.29 -15.58 6.07
N GLN A 157 4.61 -14.54 6.56
CA GLN A 157 3.15 -14.45 6.59
C GLN A 157 2.64 -13.62 5.42
N GLY A 158 1.60 -14.11 4.74
CA GLY A 158 0.99 -13.44 3.59
C GLY A 158 -0.47 -13.08 3.86
N LEU A 159 -0.91 -11.91 3.39
CA LEU A 159 -2.33 -11.55 3.46
C LEU A 159 -3.07 -12.23 2.31
N VAL A 160 -4.11 -13.00 2.61
CA VAL A 160 -4.87 -13.79 1.62
C VAL A 160 -6.33 -13.40 1.49
N SER A 161 -6.83 -12.49 2.33
CA SER A 161 -8.21 -12.00 2.26
C SER A 161 -8.27 -10.49 2.57
N PRO A 162 -9.40 -9.82 2.28
CA PRO A 162 -9.62 -8.46 2.74
C PRO A 162 -9.73 -8.37 4.27
N VAL A 163 -9.76 -7.12 4.77
CA VAL A 163 -10.18 -6.79 6.13
C VAL A 163 -11.68 -6.46 6.09
N VAL A 164 -12.47 -7.18 6.89
CA VAL A 164 -13.93 -7.05 6.93
C VAL A 164 -14.37 -6.69 8.35
N ALA A 165 -15.22 -5.67 8.47
CA ALA A 165 -15.80 -5.24 9.74
C ALA A 165 -17.31 -5.52 9.75
N CYS A 166 -17.79 -6.12 10.84
CA CYS A 166 -19.21 -6.23 11.15
C CYS A 166 -19.54 -5.21 12.24
N GLY A 167 -20.59 -4.43 12.02
CA GLY A 167 -21.05 -3.38 12.94
C GLY A 167 -22.51 -3.59 13.37
N PRO A 168 -22.92 -3.03 14.52
CA PRO A 168 -22.11 -2.24 15.46
C PRO A 168 -21.14 -3.12 16.26
N HIS A 169 -19.98 -2.54 16.63
CA HIS A 169 -18.94 -3.26 17.36
C HIS A 169 -19.47 -3.81 18.69
N GLY A 170 -19.10 -5.06 19.02
CA GLY A 170 -19.49 -5.73 20.26
C GLY A 170 -20.94 -6.24 20.27
N ALA A 171 -21.73 -6.00 19.23
CA ALA A 171 -23.09 -6.52 19.15
C ALA A 171 -23.10 -8.06 19.17
N SER A 172 -23.87 -8.63 20.08
CA SER A 172 -24.03 -10.08 20.26
C SER A 172 -25.46 -10.50 19.98
N PHE A 173 -25.62 -11.69 19.39
CA PHE A 173 -26.91 -12.24 18.98
C PHE A 173 -27.22 -13.54 19.73
N LEU A 174 -28.51 -13.87 19.84
CA LEU A 174 -28.97 -15.09 20.52
C LEU A 174 -28.52 -16.38 19.81
N LYS A 175 -28.22 -16.26 18.51
CA LYS A 175 -27.64 -17.31 17.68
C LYS A 175 -26.43 -16.73 16.94
N PRO A 176 -25.37 -17.53 16.73
CA PRO A 176 -24.18 -17.06 16.03
C PRO A 176 -24.52 -16.66 14.59
N CYS A 177 -23.99 -15.51 14.16
CA CYS A 177 -24.06 -15.08 12.76
C CYS A 177 -22.94 -15.73 11.95
N THR A 178 -23.09 -15.82 10.64
CA THR A 178 -22.06 -16.38 9.76
C THR A 178 -21.51 -15.31 8.83
N LEU A 179 -20.24 -14.96 9.01
CA LEU A 179 -19.49 -14.11 8.09
C LEU A 179 -18.79 -14.98 7.05
N THR A 180 -18.94 -14.65 5.78
CA THR A 180 -18.27 -15.32 4.67
C THR A 180 -17.52 -14.31 3.81
N PHE A 181 -16.26 -14.60 3.48
CA PHE A 181 -15.48 -13.84 2.51
C PHE A 181 -14.51 -14.74 1.76
N LYS A 182 -14.05 -14.29 0.59
CA LYS A 182 -13.10 -15.05 -0.25
C LYS A 182 -11.66 -14.90 0.24
N HIS A 183 -10.86 -15.95 0.05
CA HIS A 183 -9.42 -15.94 0.27
C HIS A 183 -8.66 -16.58 -0.90
N CYS A 184 -7.37 -16.27 -1.02
CA CYS A 184 -6.54 -16.77 -2.11
C CYS A 184 -5.43 -17.76 -1.69
N ALA A 185 -5.43 -18.28 -0.46
CA ALA A 185 -4.48 -19.33 -0.06
C ALA A 185 -4.58 -20.57 -0.97
N GLN A 186 -3.44 -21.08 -1.45
CA GLN A 186 -3.43 -22.31 -2.25
C GLN A 186 -3.83 -23.52 -1.41
N GLN A 187 -3.30 -23.58 -0.18
CA GLN A 187 -3.60 -24.63 0.78
C GLN A 187 -4.44 -24.04 1.92
N PRO A 188 -5.77 -24.27 1.96
CA PRO A 188 -6.64 -23.69 2.97
C PRO A 188 -6.24 -24.06 4.40
N SER A 189 -5.67 -25.26 4.60
CA SER A 189 -5.18 -25.69 5.92
C SER A 189 -4.00 -24.86 6.47
N GLN A 190 -3.41 -23.97 5.67
CA GLN A 190 -2.39 -23.01 6.11
C GLN A 190 -2.97 -21.61 6.37
N ALA A 191 -4.20 -21.34 5.95
CA ALA A 191 -4.86 -20.06 6.20
C ALA A 191 -5.46 -20.06 7.61
N ARG A 192 -5.16 -19.00 8.38
CA ARG A 192 -5.69 -18.80 9.72
C ARG A 192 -6.52 -17.52 9.75
N ALA A 193 -7.71 -17.59 10.35
CA ALA A 193 -8.55 -16.43 10.58
C ALA A 193 -8.00 -15.61 11.77
N TYR A 194 -8.16 -14.29 11.70
CA TYR A 194 -7.79 -13.34 12.74
C TYR A 194 -8.99 -12.47 13.07
N SER A 195 -9.09 -12.04 14.32
CA SER A 195 -10.08 -11.06 14.76
C SER A 195 -9.42 -9.90 15.51
N SER A 196 -9.98 -8.70 15.38
CA SER A 196 -9.57 -7.53 16.16
C SER A 196 -10.78 -6.97 16.88
N ASN A 197 -10.81 -7.13 18.21
CA ASN A 197 -11.90 -6.65 19.06
C ASN A 197 -11.77 -5.16 19.38
N THR A 198 -11.92 -4.34 18.34
CA THR A 198 -11.78 -2.88 18.37
C THR A 198 -12.86 -2.27 17.48
N ALA A 199 -13.17 -0.97 17.63
CA ALA A 199 -14.10 -0.33 16.69
C ALA A 199 -13.45 -0.18 15.29
N LEU A 200 -14.29 0.15 14.29
CA LEU A 200 -13.86 0.28 12.89
C LEU A 200 -12.72 1.29 12.71
N LEU A 201 -12.73 2.41 13.44
CA LEU A 201 -11.73 3.48 13.28
C LEU A 201 -10.60 3.46 14.32
N ASP A 202 -10.74 2.63 15.36
CA ASP A 202 -9.73 2.52 16.43
C ASP A 202 -8.47 1.79 15.95
N THR A 203 -7.37 1.92 16.69
CA THR A 203 -6.17 1.12 16.48
C THR A 203 -6.47 -0.37 16.63
N LYS A 204 -6.12 -1.16 15.62
CA LYS A 204 -6.47 -2.59 15.56
C LYS A 204 -5.54 -3.44 16.44
N ALA A 205 -6.12 -4.42 17.12
CA ALA A 205 -5.44 -5.38 18.00
C ALA A 205 -5.77 -6.81 17.56
N TRP A 206 -5.08 -7.26 16.50
CA TRP A 206 -5.31 -8.54 15.87
C TRP A 206 -4.89 -9.74 16.73
N LYS A 207 -5.77 -10.73 16.84
CA LYS A 207 -5.53 -12.00 17.52
C LYS A 207 -5.92 -13.17 16.62
N PRO A 208 -5.15 -14.28 16.65
CA PRO A 208 -5.51 -15.47 15.88
C PRO A 208 -6.82 -16.07 16.40
N LEU A 209 -7.65 -16.52 15.47
CA LEU A 209 -8.93 -17.15 15.74
C LEU A 209 -8.86 -18.61 15.29
N GLY A 210 -8.89 -19.52 16.28
CA GLY A 210 -8.75 -20.96 16.05
C GLY A 210 -7.35 -21.37 15.54
N ARG A 211 -7.27 -22.58 15.01
CA ARG A 211 -6.11 -23.15 14.32
C ARG A 211 -6.19 -22.86 12.81
N PRO A 212 -5.07 -22.95 12.08
CA PRO A 212 -5.07 -22.83 10.63
C PRO A 212 -5.98 -23.91 10.03
N GLY A 213 -6.82 -23.55 9.07
CA GLY A 213 -7.81 -24.46 8.47
C GLY A 213 -9.19 -24.48 9.14
N ASP A 214 -9.33 -24.03 10.40
CA ASP A 214 -10.59 -24.20 11.16
C ASP A 214 -11.78 -23.46 10.51
N HIS A 215 -11.51 -22.33 9.86
CA HIS A 215 -12.52 -21.44 9.29
C HIS A 215 -12.48 -21.37 7.77
N THR A 216 -11.62 -22.13 7.11
CA THR A 216 -11.30 -21.94 5.68
C THR A 216 -11.60 -23.19 4.88
N SER A 217 -12.24 -23.03 3.73
CA SER A 217 -12.61 -24.10 2.82
C SER A 217 -12.40 -23.66 1.38
N ARG A 218 -11.55 -24.39 0.64
CA ARG A 218 -11.15 -24.11 -0.75
C ARG A 218 -10.72 -22.65 -1.01
N ASP A 219 -11.67 -21.74 -1.23
CA ASP A 219 -11.50 -20.33 -1.55
C ASP A 219 -12.32 -19.38 -0.64
N GLU A 220 -12.96 -19.91 0.40
CA GLU A 220 -13.83 -19.19 1.32
C GLU A 220 -13.40 -19.32 2.77
N CYS A 221 -13.46 -18.22 3.51
CA CYS A 221 -13.44 -18.24 4.97
C CYS A 221 -14.86 -18.03 5.51
N ARG A 222 -15.31 -18.93 6.39
CA ARG A 222 -16.60 -18.88 7.08
C ARG A 222 -16.37 -18.86 8.59
N ILE A 223 -16.74 -17.74 9.22
CA ILE A 223 -16.55 -17.51 10.65
C ILE A 223 -17.91 -17.41 11.32
N HIS A 224 -18.11 -18.23 12.36
CA HIS A 224 -19.28 -18.12 13.23
C HIS A 224 -18.99 -17.06 14.30
N LEU A 225 -19.73 -15.96 14.23
CA LEU A 225 -19.53 -14.78 15.04
C LEU A 225 -20.35 -14.89 16.33
N SER A 226 -19.67 -14.82 17.48
CA SER A 226 -20.33 -14.59 18.77
C SER A 226 -20.65 -13.11 19.00
N HIS A 227 -19.85 -12.22 18.40
CA HIS A 227 -20.03 -10.79 18.44
C HIS A 227 -19.49 -10.14 17.16
N PHE A 228 -19.92 -8.92 16.89
CA PHE A 228 -19.48 -8.13 15.75
C PHE A 228 -18.18 -7.39 16.01
N SER A 229 -17.27 -7.45 15.04
CA SER A 229 -15.87 -7.05 15.17
C SER A 229 -15.18 -6.97 13.79
N LEU A 230 -13.86 -6.90 13.75
CA LEU A 230 -13.08 -7.01 12.50
C LEU A 230 -12.47 -8.39 12.31
N TYR A 231 -12.39 -8.84 11.06
CA TYR A 231 -11.96 -10.17 10.66
C TYR A 231 -11.10 -10.13 9.39
N THR A 232 -10.11 -11.03 9.30
CA THR A 232 -9.28 -11.25 8.10
C THR A 232 -8.64 -12.64 8.14
N CYS A 233 -7.98 -13.05 7.06
CA CYS A 233 -7.23 -14.30 6.97
C CYS A 233 -5.77 -14.05 6.56
N VAL A 234 -4.88 -14.66 7.34
CA VAL A 234 -3.43 -14.64 7.12
C VAL A 234 -2.97 -16.04 6.78
N LEU A 235 -2.08 -16.15 5.81
CA LEU A 235 -1.44 -17.39 5.43
C LEU A 235 -0.22 -17.64 6.31
N GLU A 236 -0.22 -18.76 7.00
CA GLU A 236 0.82 -19.18 7.93
C GLU A 236 1.24 -20.62 7.62
N ALA A 237 2.35 -20.78 6.91
CA ALA A 237 2.89 -22.12 6.69
C ALA A 237 3.64 -22.62 7.94
N PRO A 238 3.48 -23.91 8.30
CA PRO A 238 4.34 -24.56 9.28
C PRO A 238 5.82 -24.48 8.88
N VAL A 239 6.69 -24.53 9.88
CA VAL A 239 8.15 -24.54 9.66
C VAL A 239 8.54 -25.64 8.67
N GLY A 240 9.33 -25.29 7.65
CA GLY A 240 9.80 -26.21 6.63
C GLY A 240 8.80 -26.48 5.49
N ARG A 241 7.61 -25.87 5.50
CA ARG A 241 6.69 -25.89 4.35
C ARG A 241 6.66 -24.54 3.64
N GLU A 242 6.51 -24.57 2.32
CA GLU A 242 6.29 -23.37 1.54
C GLU A 242 4.83 -22.90 1.68
N ALA A 243 4.65 -21.60 1.90
CA ALA A 243 3.37 -20.92 1.81
C ALA A 243 3.14 -20.47 0.36
N ARG A 244 1.95 -20.73 -0.18
CA ARG A 244 1.60 -20.35 -1.54
C ARG A 244 0.20 -19.76 -1.62
N LYS A 245 0.00 -18.82 -2.53
CA LYS A 245 -1.30 -18.23 -2.80
C LYS A 245 -1.55 -18.09 -4.29
N TRP A 246 -2.82 -18.19 -4.66
CA TRP A 246 -3.33 -17.93 -5.98
C TRP A 246 -3.40 -16.43 -6.23
N LEU A 247 -2.78 -15.99 -7.32
CA LEU A 247 -2.89 -14.62 -7.80
C LEU A 247 -3.62 -14.61 -9.14
N GLN A 248 -4.09 -13.44 -9.51
CA GLN A 248 -4.67 -13.16 -10.82
C GLN A 248 -3.99 -11.94 -11.44
N LEU A 249 -3.66 -12.05 -12.72
CA LEU A 249 -3.10 -10.98 -13.53
C LEU A 249 -4.22 -10.32 -14.31
N ALA A 250 -4.41 -9.02 -14.10
CA ALA A 250 -5.40 -8.22 -14.80
C ALA A 250 -4.68 -7.20 -15.69
N LEU A 251 -5.01 -7.22 -16.99
CA LEU A 251 -4.40 -6.33 -17.98
C LEU A 251 -5.36 -5.21 -18.30
N PHE A 252 -4.94 -3.99 -18.04
CA PHE A 252 -5.68 -2.79 -18.41
C PHE A 252 -4.92 -2.07 -19.51
N CYS A 253 -5.65 -1.52 -20.48
CA CYS A 253 -5.04 -0.68 -21.51
C CYS A 253 -5.86 0.59 -21.70
N SER A 254 -5.17 1.71 -21.84
CA SER A 254 -5.72 3.02 -22.20
C SER A 254 -4.76 3.76 -23.15
N PRO A 255 -5.24 4.78 -23.88
CA PRO A 255 -4.33 5.74 -24.49
C PRO A 255 -3.54 6.45 -23.38
N LEU A 256 -2.33 6.90 -23.69
CA LEU A 256 -1.48 7.61 -22.74
C LEU A 256 -2.11 8.96 -22.34
N ALA A 257 -2.72 9.63 -23.32
CA ALA A 257 -3.51 10.84 -23.17
C ALA A 257 -4.57 10.91 -24.29
N PRO A 258 -5.66 11.68 -24.11
CA PRO A 258 -6.67 11.88 -25.15
C PRO A 258 -6.04 12.39 -26.46
N GLY A 259 -6.36 11.74 -27.58
CA GLY A 259 -5.87 12.13 -28.90
C GLY A 259 -4.42 11.72 -29.22
N GLN A 260 -3.73 11.00 -28.33
CA GLN A 260 -2.41 10.43 -28.64
C GLN A 260 -2.54 8.95 -29.07
N SER A 261 -1.72 8.55 -30.05
CA SER A 261 -1.61 7.16 -30.52
C SER A 261 -0.76 6.26 -29.62
N HIS A 262 -0.20 6.80 -28.53
CA HIS A 262 0.55 6.02 -27.57
C HIS A 262 -0.39 5.21 -26.69
N LEU A 263 -0.14 3.91 -26.58
CA LEU A 263 -0.92 3.00 -25.72
C LEU A 263 -0.15 2.72 -24.45
N GLN A 264 -0.83 2.80 -23.32
CA GLN A 264 -0.31 2.41 -22.01
C GLN A 264 -0.99 1.11 -21.57
N LEU A 265 -0.20 0.04 -21.48
CA LEU A 265 -0.58 -1.23 -20.89
C LEU A 265 -0.20 -1.22 -19.40
N ARG A 266 -1.12 -1.61 -18.53
CA ARG A 266 -0.91 -1.75 -17.07
C ARG A 266 -1.26 -3.18 -16.67
N VAL A 267 -0.31 -3.88 -16.06
CA VAL A 267 -0.44 -5.27 -15.62
C VAL A 267 -0.48 -5.30 -14.10
N TYR A 268 -1.65 -5.61 -13.54
CA TYR A 268 -1.90 -5.70 -12.10
C TYR A 268 -1.63 -7.10 -11.57
N PHE A 269 -1.03 -7.18 -10.37
CA PHE A 269 -0.76 -8.40 -9.62
C PHE A 269 -1.70 -8.48 -8.43
N LEU A 270 -2.85 -9.12 -8.61
CA LEU A 270 -3.94 -9.09 -7.64
C LEU A 270 -4.03 -10.41 -6.88
N ASN A 271 -4.43 -10.34 -5.60
CA ASN A 271 -4.93 -11.52 -4.91
C ASN A 271 -6.10 -12.12 -5.71
N ASN A 272 -6.18 -13.45 -5.80
CA ASN A 272 -7.31 -14.12 -6.46
C ASN A 272 -8.57 -14.06 -5.58
N THR A 273 -9.12 -12.86 -5.41
CA THR A 273 -10.38 -12.57 -4.72
C THR A 273 -11.18 -11.55 -5.54
N PRO A 274 -12.53 -11.62 -5.55
CA PRO A 274 -13.34 -10.68 -6.32
C PRO A 274 -13.14 -9.22 -5.89
N CYS A 275 -12.99 -8.97 -4.58
CA CYS A 275 -12.74 -7.63 -4.05
C CYS A 275 -11.44 -6.97 -4.55
N ALA A 276 -10.39 -7.76 -4.86
CA ALA A 276 -9.12 -7.23 -5.37
C ALA A 276 -9.24 -6.84 -6.85
N LEU A 277 -9.98 -7.62 -7.64
CA LEU A 277 -10.30 -7.26 -9.03
C LEU A 277 -11.18 -6.01 -9.08
N GLN A 278 -12.21 -5.94 -8.24
CA GLN A 278 -13.09 -4.78 -8.17
C GLN A 278 -12.32 -3.50 -7.82
N TRP A 279 -11.40 -3.58 -6.86
CA TRP A 279 -10.51 -2.46 -6.53
C TRP A 279 -9.70 -2.00 -7.75
N ALA A 280 -9.08 -2.92 -8.50
CA ALA A 280 -8.30 -2.56 -9.68
C ALA A 280 -9.15 -1.91 -10.78
N VAL A 281 -10.37 -2.43 -11.00
CA VAL A 281 -11.32 -1.84 -11.96
C VAL A 281 -11.70 -0.42 -11.52
N THR A 282 -12.04 -0.20 -10.24
CA THR A 282 -12.34 1.14 -9.71
C THR A 282 -11.16 2.09 -9.85
N ASN A 283 -9.93 1.61 -9.62
CA ASN A 283 -8.71 2.40 -9.74
C ASN A 283 -8.39 2.81 -11.19
N GLU A 284 -8.81 2.01 -12.17
CA GLU A 284 -8.55 2.24 -13.60
C GLU A 284 -9.61 3.13 -14.28
N GLN A 285 -10.80 3.27 -13.70
CA GLN A 285 -11.87 4.15 -14.21
C GLN A 285 -11.41 5.59 -14.52
N PRO A 286 -10.74 6.33 -13.61
CA PRO A 286 -10.31 7.72 -13.90
C PRO A 286 -9.30 7.80 -15.05
N HIS A 287 -8.55 6.73 -15.29
CA HIS A 287 -7.53 6.64 -16.34
C HIS A 287 -8.08 6.16 -17.68
N GLY A 288 -9.39 5.93 -17.79
CA GLY A 288 -10.02 5.33 -18.97
C GLY A 288 -9.51 3.91 -19.25
N GLY A 289 -8.92 3.26 -18.24
CA GLY A 289 -8.44 1.90 -18.33
C GLY A 289 -9.60 0.92 -18.41
N ARG A 290 -9.56 0.04 -19.41
CA ARG A 290 -10.52 -1.07 -19.51
C ARG A 290 -9.77 -2.38 -19.37
N LEU A 291 -10.39 -3.33 -18.66
CA LEU A 291 -9.87 -4.69 -18.53
C LEU A 291 -9.88 -5.35 -19.91
N ARG A 292 -8.76 -5.97 -20.29
CA ARG A 292 -8.55 -6.59 -21.61
C ARG A 292 -8.33 -8.07 -21.44
N GLY A 293 -9.30 -8.85 -21.91
CA GLY A 293 -9.29 -10.30 -21.81
C GLY A 293 -9.58 -10.83 -20.40
N PRO A 294 -9.57 -12.17 -20.23
CA PRO A 294 -9.77 -12.81 -18.94
C PRO A 294 -8.55 -12.61 -18.04
N CYS A 295 -8.79 -12.53 -16.73
CA CYS A 295 -7.70 -12.53 -15.75
C CYS A 295 -6.97 -13.87 -15.78
N GLN A 296 -5.63 -13.84 -15.79
CA GLN A 296 -4.82 -15.06 -15.81
C GLN A 296 -4.42 -15.47 -14.39
N LEU A 297 -4.74 -16.70 -14.02
CA LEU A 297 -4.42 -17.24 -12.69
C LEU A 297 -3.03 -17.85 -12.65
N PHE A 298 -2.29 -17.60 -11.56
CA PHE A 298 -1.00 -18.24 -11.35
C PHE A 298 -0.69 -18.44 -9.86
N ASP A 299 0.24 -19.35 -9.59
CA ASP A 299 0.68 -19.70 -8.23
C ASP A 299 1.89 -18.85 -7.82
N PHE A 300 1.86 -18.27 -6.62
CA PHE A 300 2.92 -17.44 -6.09
C PHE A 300 3.41 -17.98 -4.75
N THR A 301 4.71 -18.26 -4.65
CA THR A 301 5.33 -18.75 -3.40
C THR A 301 5.93 -17.64 -2.57
N GLY A 302 5.68 -17.67 -1.26
CA GLY A 302 6.25 -16.74 -0.28
C GLY A 302 7.70 -17.03 0.10
N ALA A 303 8.30 -18.12 -0.42
CA ALA A 303 9.67 -18.50 -0.13
C ALA A 303 10.71 -17.88 -1.08
N ARG A 304 10.27 -17.12 -2.09
CA ARG A 304 11.12 -16.61 -3.19
C ARG A 304 11.26 -15.10 -3.19
N GLY A 305 12.03 -14.61 -4.15
CA GLY A 305 12.27 -13.19 -4.39
C GLY A 305 11.17 -12.52 -5.21
N ASP A 306 11.55 -11.43 -5.84
CA ASP A 306 10.69 -10.56 -6.62
C ASP A 306 10.16 -11.26 -7.89
N GLN A 307 9.11 -10.68 -8.46
CA GLN A 307 8.55 -11.13 -9.74
C GLN A 307 9.13 -10.27 -10.88
N CYS A 308 9.70 -10.85 -11.94
CA CYS A 308 9.98 -10.09 -13.18
C CYS A 308 8.82 -10.25 -14.15
N LEU A 309 8.45 -9.14 -14.78
CA LEU A 309 7.57 -9.05 -15.92
C LEU A 309 8.41 -8.64 -17.13
N LYS A 310 8.58 -9.53 -18.10
CA LYS A 310 9.45 -9.36 -19.27
C LYS A 310 8.65 -9.36 -20.57
N LEU A 311 8.77 -8.29 -21.33
CA LEU A 311 8.26 -8.16 -22.68
C LEU A 311 9.07 -9.06 -23.64
N LYS A 312 8.38 -9.87 -24.43
CA LYS A 312 8.99 -10.86 -25.33
C LYS A 312 8.67 -10.61 -26.79
N TYR A 313 7.44 -10.22 -27.08
CA TYR A 313 6.99 -9.98 -28.44
C TYR A 313 6.03 -8.79 -28.48
N ILE A 314 6.14 -8.04 -29.57
CA ILE A 314 5.25 -6.95 -29.96
C ILE A 314 4.94 -7.19 -31.44
N SER A 315 3.68 -7.01 -31.83
CA SER A 315 3.27 -7.10 -33.24
C SER A 315 4.01 -6.11 -34.12
N GLU A 316 4.09 -6.44 -35.41
CA GLU A 316 4.66 -5.57 -36.42
C GLU A 316 3.92 -4.23 -36.48
N GLY A 317 4.63 -3.15 -36.79
CA GLY A 317 4.07 -1.79 -36.74
C GLY A 317 4.04 -1.12 -35.37
N TRP A 318 4.35 -1.84 -34.28
CA TRP A 318 4.43 -1.28 -32.93
C TRP A 318 5.85 -1.38 -32.35
N GLU A 319 6.17 -0.48 -31.43
CA GLU A 319 7.43 -0.50 -30.68
C GLU A 319 7.22 -0.15 -29.21
N ASN A 320 8.04 -0.73 -28.34
CA ASN A 320 8.12 -0.35 -26.94
C ASN A 320 8.94 0.94 -26.83
N VAL A 321 8.39 1.96 -26.17
CA VAL A 321 9.06 3.27 -26.00
C VAL A 321 9.75 3.39 -24.65
N ASP A 322 9.62 2.39 -23.79
CA ASP A 322 10.30 2.36 -22.50
C ASP A 322 11.76 1.93 -22.63
N ASP A 323 12.58 2.48 -21.73
CA ASP A 323 14.02 2.22 -21.68
C ASP A 323 14.35 0.74 -21.33
N SER A 324 13.40 0.01 -20.74
CA SER A 324 13.55 -1.41 -20.35
C SER A 324 12.39 -2.28 -20.83
N SER A 325 12.73 -3.52 -21.18
CA SER A 325 11.78 -4.59 -21.52
C SER A 325 11.50 -5.57 -20.36
N CYS A 326 12.15 -5.44 -19.20
CA CYS A 326 11.73 -6.11 -17.95
C CYS A 326 11.50 -5.08 -16.85
N GLN A 327 10.48 -5.33 -16.03
CA GLN A 327 10.21 -4.61 -14.80
C GLN A 327 10.07 -5.60 -13.64
N LEU A 328 10.64 -5.24 -12.48
CA LEU A 328 10.57 -6.04 -11.26
C LEU A 328 9.42 -5.57 -10.37
N VAL A 329 8.72 -6.52 -9.75
CA VAL A 329 7.66 -6.28 -8.76
C VAL A 329 8.12 -6.83 -7.41
N PRO A 330 8.26 -5.97 -6.38
CA PRO A 330 8.70 -6.40 -5.06
C PRO A 330 7.85 -7.52 -4.49
N HIS A 331 8.51 -8.58 -4.02
CA HIS A 331 7.88 -9.75 -3.41
C HIS A 331 6.86 -9.34 -2.33
N LEU A 332 7.27 -8.46 -1.41
CA LEU A 332 6.45 -8.10 -0.25
C LEU A 332 5.20 -7.30 -0.64
N HIS A 333 5.24 -6.52 -1.71
CA HIS A 333 4.07 -5.79 -2.19
C HIS A 333 2.99 -6.75 -2.67
N ILE A 334 3.39 -7.81 -3.39
CA ILE A 334 2.48 -8.89 -3.79
C ILE A 334 2.05 -9.69 -2.55
N TRP A 335 3.00 -10.14 -1.74
CA TRP A 335 2.77 -11.07 -0.62
C TRP A 335 1.86 -10.51 0.46
N HIS A 336 1.99 -9.21 0.78
CA HIS A 336 1.17 -8.50 1.77
C HIS A 336 -0.12 -7.89 1.21
N GLY A 337 -0.44 -8.12 -0.07
CA GLY A 337 -1.75 -7.80 -0.64
C GLY A 337 -1.93 -6.36 -1.14
N LYS A 338 -0.84 -5.64 -1.43
CA LYS A 338 -0.87 -4.26 -1.97
C LYS A 338 -1.43 -4.14 -3.38
N CYS A 339 -1.56 -5.26 -4.09
CA CYS A 339 -2.11 -5.30 -5.45
C CYS A 339 -1.35 -4.38 -6.45
N PRO A 340 0.00 -4.44 -6.52
CA PRO A 340 0.79 -3.52 -7.35
C PRO A 340 0.57 -3.75 -8.85
N PHE A 341 0.92 -2.75 -9.68
CA PHE A 341 0.95 -2.90 -11.14
C PHE A 341 2.28 -2.47 -11.75
N ARG A 342 2.50 -2.87 -13.01
CA ARG A 342 3.61 -2.41 -13.86
C ARG A 342 3.08 -1.91 -15.19
N SER A 343 3.66 -0.84 -15.71
CA SER A 343 3.18 -0.21 -16.94
C SER A 343 4.20 -0.22 -18.07
N PHE A 344 3.72 -0.47 -19.29
CA PHE A 344 4.50 -0.44 -20.52
C PHE A 344 3.82 0.47 -21.54
N CYS A 345 4.62 1.17 -22.32
CA CYS A 345 4.16 2.21 -23.21
C CYS A 345 4.59 1.90 -24.64
N PHE A 346 3.59 1.79 -25.52
CA PHE A 346 3.76 1.38 -26.91
C PHE A 346 3.40 2.52 -27.86
N ARG A 347 4.15 2.63 -28.95
CA ARG A 347 3.90 3.60 -30.02
C ARG A 347 3.82 2.88 -31.36
N ARG A 348 2.99 3.39 -32.25
CA ARG A 348 2.97 2.99 -33.66
C ARG A 348 4.23 3.49 -34.36
N LYS A 349 4.97 2.59 -35.03
CA LYS A 349 6.10 2.95 -35.88
C LYS A 349 5.61 3.87 -36.99
N ALA A 350 6.30 4.98 -37.22
CA ALA A 350 6.01 5.83 -38.38
C ALA A 350 6.22 5.02 -39.66
N ALA A 351 5.31 5.16 -40.63
CA ALA A 351 5.51 4.58 -41.95
C ALA A 351 6.81 5.15 -42.52
N LYS A 352 7.77 4.29 -42.85
CA LYS A 352 8.89 4.68 -43.70
C LYS A 352 8.34 4.78 -45.11
N ASP A 353 8.64 5.86 -45.83
CA ASP A 353 8.08 6.22 -47.14
C ASP A 353 8.35 5.20 -48.29
N ASN A 354 8.72 3.94 -48.02
CA ASN A 354 9.14 3.02 -49.09
C ASN A 354 8.87 1.51 -48.89
N GLU A 355 7.94 1.11 -48.01
CA GLU A 355 7.44 -0.27 -47.98
C GLU A 355 5.90 -0.28 -47.94
N ASP A 356 5.28 -1.18 -48.70
CA ASP A 356 3.84 -1.28 -48.92
C ASP A 356 3.04 -1.19 -47.60
N CYS A 357 2.39 -0.05 -47.38
CA CYS A 357 1.61 0.28 -46.17
C CYS A 357 0.30 -0.54 -45.98
N SER A 358 0.16 -1.70 -46.63
CA SER A 358 -1.08 -2.49 -46.65
C SER A 358 -1.23 -3.49 -45.49
N ALA A 359 -0.18 -3.70 -44.68
CA ALA A 359 -0.17 -4.73 -43.62
C ALA A 359 -0.12 -4.19 -42.17
N LEU A 360 -0.10 -2.88 -41.96
CA LEU A 360 -0.09 -2.29 -40.60
C LEU A 360 -1.48 -2.35 -39.99
N THR A 361 -1.80 -3.45 -39.29
CA THR A 361 -3.04 -3.57 -38.54
C THR A 361 -3.09 -2.52 -37.42
N ASN A 362 -4.25 -1.92 -37.18
CA ASN A 362 -4.50 -1.03 -36.03
C ASN A 362 -4.56 -1.80 -34.69
N GLU A 363 -4.06 -3.03 -34.68
CA GLU A 363 -4.13 -3.97 -33.60
C GLU A 363 -2.73 -4.25 -33.06
N ILE A 364 -2.56 -4.03 -31.76
CA ILE A 364 -1.34 -4.38 -31.06
C ILE A 364 -1.51 -5.77 -30.43
N ILE A 365 -0.54 -6.65 -30.68
CA ILE A 365 -0.42 -7.93 -29.98
C ILE A 365 0.86 -7.88 -29.16
N VAL A 366 0.73 -8.05 -27.84
CA VAL A 366 1.87 -8.07 -26.91
C VAL A 366 1.93 -9.42 -26.21
N THR A 367 3.11 -10.03 -26.20
CA THR A 367 3.38 -11.21 -25.36
C THR A 367 4.39 -10.86 -24.28
N MET A 368 4.03 -11.14 -23.04
CA MET A 368 4.88 -10.91 -21.87
C MET A 368 5.00 -12.20 -21.06
N HIS A 369 6.18 -12.43 -20.49
CA HIS A 369 6.44 -13.54 -19.61
C HIS A 369 6.60 -13.02 -18.19
N THR A 370 5.97 -13.68 -17.23
CA THR A 370 6.14 -13.36 -15.81
C THR A 370 6.57 -14.59 -15.03
N PHE A 371 7.56 -14.40 -14.16
CA PHE A 371 8.16 -15.47 -13.34
C PHE A 371 8.74 -14.90 -12.05
N GLN A 372 8.79 -15.71 -11.00
CA GLN A 372 9.52 -15.38 -9.78
C GLN A 372 11.02 -15.61 -9.99
N ASP A 373 11.84 -14.85 -9.26
CA ASP A 373 13.29 -15.00 -9.28
C ASP A 373 13.73 -16.48 -9.11
N GLY A 374 14.62 -16.91 -10.01
CA GLY A 374 15.12 -18.29 -10.09
C GLY A 374 14.15 -19.34 -10.67
N LEU A 375 12.98 -18.96 -11.22
CA LEU A 375 11.99 -19.88 -11.81
C LEU A 375 11.76 -19.70 -13.32
N GLU A 376 12.57 -18.89 -14.00
CA GLU A 376 12.45 -18.55 -15.44
C GLU A 376 12.18 -19.74 -16.36
N THR A 377 12.80 -20.88 -16.09
CA THR A 377 12.75 -22.06 -16.96
C THR A 377 11.72 -23.09 -16.54
N LYS A 378 11.09 -22.93 -15.36
CA LYS A 378 10.22 -23.95 -14.74
C LYS A 378 8.78 -23.49 -14.55
N TYR A 379 8.58 -22.25 -14.14
CA TYR A 379 7.25 -21.67 -13.88
C TYR A 379 7.21 -20.27 -14.47
N MET A 380 6.66 -20.17 -15.66
CA MET A 380 6.58 -18.95 -16.44
C MET A 380 5.17 -18.83 -17.02
N GLU A 381 4.51 -17.72 -16.70
CA GLU A 381 3.19 -17.42 -17.22
C GLU A 381 3.31 -16.54 -18.46
N ILE A 382 2.54 -16.88 -19.49
CA ILE A 382 2.54 -16.18 -20.78
C ILE A 382 1.27 -15.34 -20.88
N LEU A 383 1.45 -14.03 -20.71
CA LEU A 383 0.41 -13.04 -20.92
C LEU A 383 0.37 -12.72 -22.41
N ARG A 384 -0.82 -12.87 -23.01
CA ARG A 384 -1.09 -12.40 -24.37
C ARG A 384 -2.15 -11.31 -24.31
N PHE A 385 -1.82 -10.17 -24.88
CA PHE A 385 -2.66 -8.99 -24.94
C PHE A 385 -2.92 -8.66 -26.41
N GLN A 386 -4.15 -8.30 -26.70
CA GLN A 386 -4.62 -7.89 -28.02
C GLN A 386 -5.55 -6.70 -27.85
N ALA A 387 -5.32 -5.61 -28.56
CA ALA A 387 -6.20 -4.44 -28.57
C ALA A 387 -6.20 -3.73 -29.93
N SER A 388 -7.39 -3.36 -30.39
CA SER A 388 -7.62 -2.54 -31.59
C SER A 388 -7.93 -1.09 -31.22
N GLU A 389 -7.52 -0.16 -32.09
CA GLU A 389 -7.74 1.29 -31.90
C GLU A 389 -9.22 1.71 -32.09
N GLU A 390 -9.99 0.97 -32.90
CA GLU A 390 -11.31 1.40 -33.41
C GLU A 390 -12.51 1.07 -32.52
N GLU A 391 -12.47 0.02 -31.69
CA GLU A 391 -13.66 -0.39 -30.90
C GLU A 391 -13.71 0.20 -29.48
N SER A 392 -12.65 0.87 -29.00
CA SER A 392 -12.38 0.81 -27.55
C SER A 392 -12.01 2.09 -26.81
N TRP A 393 -11.78 3.21 -27.50
CA TRP A 393 -11.30 4.44 -26.88
C TRP A 393 -12.38 5.53 -26.80
N THR A 394 -13.65 5.14 -26.66
CA THR A 394 -14.70 6.10 -26.27
C THR A 394 -14.23 6.84 -25.02
N ALA A 395 -14.32 8.16 -25.06
CA ALA A 395 -13.92 9.03 -23.97
C ALA A 395 -14.45 8.44 -22.65
N PRO A 396 -13.63 8.38 -21.58
CA PRO A 396 -14.13 7.94 -20.29
C PRO A 396 -15.39 8.76 -19.99
N PRO A 397 -16.47 8.13 -19.49
CA PRO A 397 -17.64 8.89 -19.08
C PRO A 397 -17.18 10.01 -18.16
N PRO A 398 -17.78 11.21 -18.22
CA PRO A 398 -17.38 12.31 -17.37
C PRO A 398 -17.36 11.81 -15.92
N VAL A 399 -16.17 11.86 -15.32
CA VAL A 399 -15.91 11.39 -13.97
C VAL A 399 -16.71 12.29 -13.03
N THR A 400 -17.94 11.90 -12.71
CA THR A 400 -18.86 12.69 -11.87
C THR A 400 -18.42 12.74 -10.42
N GLN A 401 -17.50 11.87 -10.01
CA GLN A 401 -16.95 11.82 -8.66
C GLN A 401 -15.45 11.49 -8.71
N PRO A 402 -14.62 12.14 -7.88
CA PRO A 402 -13.19 11.82 -7.82
C PRO A 402 -12.97 10.34 -7.48
N PRO A 403 -11.85 9.74 -7.94
CA PRO A 403 -11.59 8.34 -7.71
C PRO A 403 -11.65 8.01 -6.21
N ALA A 404 -12.32 6.91 -5.92
CA ALA A 404 -12.34 6.30 -4.62
C ALA A 404 -10.97 5.63 -4.40
N CYS A 405 -10.04 6.34 -3.77
CA CYS A 405 -8.72 5.86 -3.37
C CYS A 405 -8.39 6.25 -1.92
N ASN A 406 -7.34 5.66 -1.35
CA ASN A 406 -6.87 6.01 0.00
C ASN A 406 -6.01 7.27 -0.06
N ARG A 407 -6.53 8.45 0.34
CA ARG A 407 -5.78 9.72 0.22
C ARG A 407 -4.89 10.06 1.40
N LEU A 408 -3.75 10.70 1.19
CA LEU A 408 -2.91 11.24 2.24
C LEU A 408 -3.59 12.44 2.93
N PRO A 409 -3.21 12.74 4.20
CA PRO A 409 -3.58 13.98 4.87
C PRO A 409 -3.16 15.20 4.05
N PRO A 410 -4.01 16.23 3.87
CA PRO A 410 -3.73 17.36 2.98
C PRO A 410 -2.43 18.09 3.31
N GLU A 411 -2.13 18.33 4.59
CA GLU A 411 -0.94 19.05 5.02
C GLU A 411 0.33 18.26 4.67
N LEU A 412 0.27 16.94 4.85
CA LEU A 412 1.37 16.05 4.52
C LEU A 412 1.56 15.96 3.00
N PHE A 413 0.46 15.90 2.25
CA PHE A 413 0.47 15.88 0.79
C PHE A 413 1.15 17.14 0.23
N GLU A 414 0.74 18.33 0.68
CA GLU A 414 1.30 19.62 0.25
C GLU A 414 2.79 19.73 0.60
N GLN A 415 3.19 19.33 1.81
CA GLN A 415 4.60 19.35 2.21
C GLN A 415 5.45 18.41 1.36
N LEU A 416 5.00 17.19 1.12
CA LEU A 416 5.71 16.22 0.29
C LEU A 416 5.77 16.66 -1.17
N GLN A 417 4.69 17.24 -1.69
CA GLN A 417 4.66 17.83 -3.03
C GLN A 417 5.77 18.87 -3.14
N MET A 418 5.82 19.85 -2.22
CA MET A 418 6.83 20.91 -2.23
C MET A 418 8.26 20.39 -2.15
N LEU A 419 8.51 19.29 -1.43
CA LEU A 419 9.84 18.68 -1.33
C LEU A 419 10.21 17.88 -2.58
N LEU A 420 9.27 17.20 -3.22
CA LEU A 420 9.54 16.32 -4.36
C LEU A 420 9.51 17.03 -5.72
N GLU A 421 8.89 18.20 -5.79
CA GLU A 421 8.75 19.01 -7.01
C GLU A 421 10.11 19.50 -7.59
N PRO A 422 11.09 19.96 -6.80
CA PRO A 422 12.36 20.44 -7.33
C PRO A 422 13.11 19.34 -8.09
N ASN A 423 13.47 19.63 -9.34
CA ASN A 423 14.22 18.70 -10.18
C ASN A 423 15.60 18.45 -9.59
N SER A 424 15.87 17.19 -9.25
CA SER A 424 17.17 16.72 -8.83
C SER A 424 18.00 16.32 -10.05
N ILE A 425 19.26 16.76 -10.08
CA ILE A 425 20.22 16.41 -11.13
C ILE A 425 20.48 14.90 -11.16
N THR A 426 20.35 14.23 -10.02
CA THR A 426 20.50 12.78 -9.88
C THR A 426 19.20 12.01 -10.15
N GLY A 427 18.12 12.71 -10.53
CA GLY A 427 16.78 12.14 -10.70
C GLY A 427 16.13 11.72 -9.38
N ASN A 428 16.71 12.12 -8.24
CA ASN A 428 16.22 11.77 -6.92
C ASN A 428 15.07 12.69 -6.45
N ASP A 429 14.02 12.72 -7.25
CA ASP A 429 12.82 13.54 -7.10
C ASP A 429 11.57 12.68 -7.39
N TRP A 430 10.46 13.32 -7.75
CA TRP A 430 9.23 12.64 -8.16
C TRP A 430 9.44 11.56 -9.25
N ARG A 431 10.46 11.67 -10.11
CA ARG A 431 10.75 10.68 -11.17
C ARG A 431 11.20 9.34 -10.60
N ARG A 432 12.03 9.37 -9.57
CA ARG A 432 12.49 8.14 -8.91
C ARG A 432 11.36 7.51 -8.10
N LEU A 433 10.51 8.31 -7.45
CA LEU A 433 9.29 7.78 -6.82
C LEU A 433 8.40 7.10 -7.86
N ALA A 434 8.12 7.76 -8.97
CA ALA A 434 7.34 7.23 -10.09
C ALA A 434 7.86 5.88 -10.61
N SER A 435 9.18 5.73 -10.71
CA SER A 435 9.81 4.47 -11.09
C SER A 435 9.56 3.36 -10.06
N HIS A 436 9.61 3.65 -8.76
CA HIS A 436 9.29 2.69 -7.70
C HIS A 436 7.80 2.29 -7.70
N LEU A 437 6.91 3.20 -8.10
CA LEU A 437 5.48 2.93 -8.28
C LEU A 437 5.18 2.10 -9.54
N GLY A 438 6.19 1.74 -10.34
CA GLY A 438 6.02 0.90 -11.54
C GLY A 438 5.61 1.66 -12.79
N LEU A 439 5.86 2.98 -12.85
CA LEU A 439 5.58 3.76 -14.05
C LEU A 439 6.65 3.55 -15.14
N CYS A 440 6.16 3.42 -16.37
CA CYS A 440 6.95 3.32 -17.58
C CYS A 440 7.74 4.64 -17.81
N GLY A 441 8.91 4.57 -18.44
CA GLY A 441 9.75 5.76 -18.67
C GLY A 441 9.03 6.84 -19.49
N MET A 442 8.21 6.42 -20.47
CA MET A 442 7.40 7.35 -21.24
C MET A 442 6.32 8.05 -20.38
N LYS A 443 5.69 7.34 -19.44
CA LYS A 443 4.67 7.91 -18.54
C LYS A 443 5.32 8.90 -17.58
N ILE A 444 6.52 8.60 -17.09
CA ILE A 444 7.30 9.56 -16.29
C ILE A 444 7.58 10.83 -17.09
N ARG A 445 7.99 10.71 -18.37
CA ARG A 445 8.17 11.89 -19.25
C ARG A 445 6.86 12.65 -19.45
N PHE A 446 5.76 11.95 -19.70
CA PHE A 446 4.44 12.58 -19.79
C PHE A 446 4.03 13.32 -18.51
N MET A 447 4.35 12.78 -17.33
CA MET A 447 4.06 13.42 -16.05
C MET A 447 4.82 14.74 -15.86
N SER A 448 6.00 14.90 -16.47
CA SER A 448 6.75 16.17 -16.42
C SER A 448 6.01 17.34 -17.08
N CYS A 449 5.04 17.06 -17.96
CA CYS A 449 4.21 18.07 -18.60
C CYS A 449 2.98 18.48 -17.77
N GLN A 450 2.74 17.81 -16.64
CA GLN A 450 1.63 18.16 -15.75
C GLN A 450 1.94 19.44 -14.98
N ARG A 451 0.87 20.09 -14.48
CA ARG A 451 0.98 21.35 -13.72
C ARG A 451 1.81 21.20 -12.43
N SER A 452 1.79 20.00 -11.84
CA SER A 452 2.59 19.58 -10.69
C SER A 452 2.87 18.08 -10.84
N PRO A 453 4.05 17.67 -11.34
CA PRO A 453 4.40 16.26 -11.48
C PRO A 453 4.50 15.55 -10.12
N ALA A 454 4.97 16.21 -9.06
CA ALA A 454 5.05 15.56 -7.75
C ALA A 454 3.67 15.25 -7.18
N ALA A 455 2.70 16.16 -7.32
CA ALA A 455 1.31 15.92 -6.89
C ALA A 455 0.71 14.71 -7.62
N ALA A 456 0.84 14.65 -8.95
CA ALA A 456 0.30 13.55 -9.74
C ALA A 456 0.90 12.17 -9.34
N ILE A 457 2.17 12.13 -8.96
CA ILE A 457 2.81 10.90 -8.47
C ILE A 457 2.35 10.52 -7.06
N LEU A 458 2.10 11.50 -6.19
CA LEU A 458 1.55 11.26 -4.85
C LEU A 458 0.09 10.77 -4.91
N GLU A 459 -0.74 11.35 -5.78
CA GLU A 459 -2.08 10.86 -6.07
C GLU A 459 -2.04 9.41 -6.59
N LEU A 460 -1.09 9.08 -7.46
CA LEU A 460 -0.92 7.70 -7.93
C LEU A 460 -0.44 6.73 -6.83
N PHE A 461 0.32 7.23 -5.84
CA PHE A 461 0.70 6.43 -4.67
C PHE A 461 -0.52 6.12 -3.78
N GLU A 462 -1.40 7.08 -3.57
CA GLU A 462 -2.68 6.95 -2.85
C GLU A 462 -3.58 5.89 -3.50
N GLU A 463 -3.67 5.96 -4.82
CA GLU A 463 -4.39 5.01 -5.67
C GLU A 463 -3.89 3.57 -5.53
N GLN A 464 -2.58 3.35 -5.31
CA GLN A 464 -2.01 2.02 -5.11
C GLN A 464 -2.14 1.50 -3.66
N ASN A 465 -3.04 2.07 -2.86
CA ASN A 465 -3.15 1.79 -1.41
C ASN A 465 -1.80 1.94 -0.68
N GLY A 466 -1.02 2.95 -1.06
CA GLY A 466 0.24 3.27 -0.42
C GLY A 466 0.08 3.67 1.04
N SER A 467 0.75 2.97 1.95
CA SER A 467 0.75 3.34 3.38
C SER A 467 1.81 4.38 3.70
N LEU A 468 1.58 5.22 4.72
CA LEU A 468 2.59 6.19 5.17
C LEU A 468 3.94 5.55 5.53
N GLN A 469 3.91 4.35 6.11
CA GLN A 469 5.13 3.59 6.43
C GLN A 469 5.87 3.16 5.17
N GLU A 470 5.15 2.76 4.12
CA GLU A 470 5.76 2.48 2.83
C GLU A 470 6.34 3.73 2.21
N LEU A 471 5.61 4.85 2.24
CA LEU A 471 6.11 6.10 1.70
C LEU A 471 7.39 6.51 2.42
N HIS A 472 7.43 6.42 3.75
CA HIS A 472 8.64 6.64 4.54
C HIS A 472 9.78 5.70 4.12
N TYR A 473 9.50 4.40 3.95
CA TYR A 473 10.48 3.43 3.48
C TYR A 473 11.03 3.79 2.09
N LEU A 474 10.15 4.13 1.13
CA LEU A 474 10.54 4.56 -0.21
C LEU A 474 11.37 5.85 -0.18
N MET A 475 10.98 6.84 0.61
CA MET A 475 11.74 8.08 0.79
C MET A 475 13.13 7.81 1.37
N THR A 476 13.23 6.88 2.33
CA THR A 476 14.50 6.46 2.92
C THR A 476 15.38 5.73 1.89
N LEU A 477 14.78 4.82 1.11
CA LEU A 477 15.47 4.06 0.06
C LEU A 477 15.94 4.96 -1.09
N MET A 478 15.21 6.04 -1.33
CA MET A 478 15.59 7.13 -2.22
C MET A 478 16.56 8.12 -1.57
N GLU A 479 17.00 7.95 -0.32
CA GLU A 479 17.88 8.90 0.39
C GLU A 479 17.31 10.33 0.54
N ARG A 480 15.99 10.49 0.42
CA ARG A 480 15.24 11.73 0.68
C ARG A 480 14.83 11.81 2.15
N LEU A 481 15.84 12.03 3.00
CA LEU A 481 15.67 12.08 4.46
C LEU A 481 14.82 13.27 4.93
N ASP A 482 14.79 14.34 4.15
CA ASP A 482 13.88 15.48 4.32
C ASP A 482 12.41 15.01 4.27
N CYS A 483 12.01 14.34 3.19
CA CYS A 483 10.66 13.77 3.06
C CYS A 483 10.39 12.71 4.13
N ALA A 484 11.35 11.82 4.40
CA ALA A 484 11.21 10.79 5.43
C ALA A 484 10.96 11.40 6.82
N SER A 485 11.68 12.46 7.17
CA SER A 485 11.52 13.14 8.47
C SER A 485 10.14 13.77 8.64
N VAL A 486 9.56 14.35 7.58
CA VAL A 486 8.21 14.92 7.59
C VAL A 486 7.18 13.83 7.86
N ILE A 487 7.27 12.69 7.15
CA ILE A 487 6.37 11.55 7.34
C ILE A 487 6.53 10.99 8.76
N GLN A 488 7.76 10.85 9.26
CA GLN A 488 8.02 10.34 10.59
C GLN A 488 7.48 11.27 11.69
N ASN A 489 7.62 12.58 11.52
CA ASN A 489 7.06 13.57 12.44
C ASN A 489 5.53 13.50 12.47
N TYR A 490 4.89 13.33 11.31
CA TYR A 490 3.44 13.14 11.22
C TYR A 490 2.99 11.87 11.96
N LEU A 491 3.68 10.74 11.73
CA LEU A 491 3.41 9.45 12.39
C LEU A 491 3.60 9.51 13.92
N ASN A 492 4.59 10.27 14.40
CA ASN A 492 4.84 10.45 15.83
C ASN A 492 3.83 11.41 16.48
N GLY A 493 3.42 12.46 15.77
CA GLY A 493 2.42 13.43 16.24
C GLY A 493 1.05 12.80 16.47
N THR A 494 0.68 11.76 15.70
CA THR A 494 -0.58 11.01 15.87
C THR A 494 -0.62 10.15 17.13
N GLN A 495 0.53 9.76 17.70
CA GLN A 495 0.59 8.95 18.93
C GLN A 495 0.48 9.78 20.22
N SER A 496 0.61 11.11 20.16
CA SER A 496 0.62 12.00 21.33
C SER A 496 -0.77 12.51 21.78
N GLY A 497 -1.86 11.96 21.24
CA GLY A 497 -3.24 12.35 21.58
C GLY A 497 -3.83 11.69 22.83
N SER A 498 -3.03 11.42 23.87
CA SER A 498 -3.57 11.04 25.19
C SER A 498 -3.63 12.28 26.09
N PRO A 499 -4.74 12.56 26.79
CA PRO A 499 -4.85 13.79 27.57
C PRO A 499 -3.81 13.78 28.70
N PRO A 500 -3.16 14.92 29.00
CA PRO A 500 -2.26 14.97 30.14
C PRO A 500 -3.09 14.69 31.40
N ARG A 501 -2.76 13.60 32.09
CA ARG A 501 -3.24 13.36 33.46
C ARG A 501 -2.73 14.52 34.30
N LEU A 502 -3.62 15.44 34.64
CA LEU A 502 -3.41 16.41 35.71
C LEU A 502 -3.08 15.61 36.98
N ARG A 503 -1.79 15.53 37.32
CA ARG A 503 -1.35 15.12 38.65
C ARG A 503 -1.77 16.24 39.60
N ALA A 504 -2.91 16.05 40.25
CA ALA A 504 -3.23 16.73 41.49
C ALA A 504 -2.17 16.36 42.53
N GLY A 505 -1.16 17.23 42.69
CA GLY A 505 -0.27 17.21 43.82
C GLY A 505 -0.91 17.99 44.95
N ALA A 506 -1.57 17.28 45.86
CA ALA A 506 -1.90 17.81 47.16
C ALA A 506 -0.60 18.06 47.94
N GLN A 507 -0.37 19.31 48.33
CA GLN A 507 0.55 19.66 49.41
C GLN A 507 -0.23 20.48 50.43
N GLU A 508 -0.68 19.81 51.49
CA GLU A 508 -0.87 20.42 52.78
C GLU A 508 0.51 20.78 53.35
N ASN A 509 0.75 22.05 53.70
CA ASN A 509 0.87 22.43 55.10
C ASN A 509 1.16 23.93 55.28
N GLN A 510 0.28 24.52 56.10
CA GLN A 510 0.55 25.42 57.22
C GLN A 510 1.31 26.74 56.98
N GLY A 511 0.52 27.83 57.00
CA GLY A 511 0.57 28.84 58.05
C GLY A 511 1.79 29.76 58.10
N LEU A 512 1.57 31.05 57.83
CA LEU A 512 2.00 32.17 58.68
C LEU A 512 1.30 33.46 58.23
N GLU A 513 1.06 34.30 59.22
CA GLU A 513 0.13 35.43 59.28
C GLU A 513 0.55 36.67 58.47
N LEU A 514 -0.47 37.47 58.14
CA LEU A 514 -0.55 38.95 58.12
C LEU A 514 0.75 39.75 57.93
N ASP A 515 0.82 40.60 56.90
CA ASP A 515 0.79 42.06 57.17
C ASP A 515 0.46 42.94 55.94
N GLU A 516 -0.02 44.13 56.28
CA GLU A 516 -0.61 45.20 55.48
C GLU A 516 0.27 45.93 54.44
N LYS A 517 -0.42 46.61 53.51
CA LYS A 517 -0.08 47.87 52.78
C LYS A 517 1.00 47.82 51.69
N LEU A 518 0.59 47.98 50.42
CA LEU A 518 0.41 49.28 49.72
C LEU A 518 -0.23 49.08 48.35
#